data_AF-A0A7J8JH28-F1
#
_entry.id   AF-A0A7J8JH28-F1
#
_cell.length_a   1.000
_cell.length_b   1.000
_cell.length_c   1.000
_cell.angle_alpha   90.00
_cell.angle_beta   90.00
_cell.angle_gamma   90.00
#
_symmetry.space_group_name_H-M   'P 1'
#
loop_
_entity.id
_entity.type
_entity.pdbx_description
1 polymer ?
#
loop_
_entity_poly.entity_id
_entity_poly.type
_entity_poly.pdbx_seq_one_letter_code
_entity_poly.pdbx_strand_id
1 'polypeptide(L)'
;MEPSTHGRLWTGAHRLFGAVEHLQLASSYGLFRRMSGLGGRPEVVLEGSYDGHHWTEIEFMYKPGNVSRPPPVVVPHQPRLDWQMWFAALGPHTHSPWFTSLVLCLLQGKEPVIRLIQNDVARYPFHKQPPTYVRAQLYKYWFSQPGEQGRWWRRQWVEEFFPSVSLGDPVLDTLLRQFGLQDKSPPRARSASSALAQALHWLRSQLSPLEAPTLLWGLILTVGAIRVMQALLGPRPSWWSPPAREERPAPKDSARGQAASAPNSRSSSSQTSRRRK
;
A
#
# COMPACT_ATOMS: atom_id res chain seq x y z
N MET A 1 13.97 20.53 -7.03
CA MET A 1 14.23 19.85 -5.74
C MET A 1 14.72 20.91 -4.77
N GLU A 2 13.92 21.27 -3.77
CA GLU A 2 14.16 22.45 -2.94
C GLU A 2 15.00 22.08 -1.69
N PRO A 3 16.10 22.77 -1.36
CA PRO A 3 17.11 22.25 -0.41
C PRO A 3 16.86 22.53 1.09
N SER A 4 15.74 23.13 1.50
CA SER A 4 15.72 23.97 2.70
C SER A 4 15.02 23.45 3.97
N THR A 5 14.44 22.24 3.99
CA THR A 5 13.60 21.82 5.13
C THR A 5 14.38 21.41 6.38
N HIS A 6 15.61 20.92 6.25
CA HIS A 6 16.42 20.48 7.40
C HIS A 6 16.79 21.63 8.34
N GLY A 7 16.78 22.88 7.88
CA GLY A 7 17.12 24.06 8.67
C GLY A 7 16.04 24.54 9.64
N ARG A 8 14.84 23.92 9.65
CA ARG A 8 13.71 24.32 10.51
C ARG A 8 13.39 23.34 11.63
N LEU A 9 14.19 22.29 11.81
CA LEU A 9 13.96 21.31 12.87
C LEU A 9 14.36 21.89 14.23
N TRP A 10 13.61 21.52 15.27
CA TRP A 10 13.88 21.97 16.63
C TRP A 10 15.27 21.49 17.09
N THR A 11 16.03 22.37 17.74
CA THR A 11 17.41 22.09 18.17
C THR A 11 17.52 20.88 19.09
N GLY A 12 16.51 20.63 19.94
CA GLY A 12 16.48 19.44 20.78
C GLY A 12 16.27 18.14 19.99
N ALA A 13 15.57 18.18 18.85
CA ALA A 13 15.43 17.01 17.98
C ALA A 13 16.78 16.62 17.37
N HIS A 14 17.61 17.61 16.99
CA HIS A 14 18.98 17.36 16.53
C HIS A 14 19.85 16.73 17.61
N ARG A 15 19.76 17.21 18.86
CA ARG A 15 20.50 16.63 20.00
C ARG A 15 20.08 15.20 20.29
N LEU A 16 18.77 14.93 20.30
CA LEU A 16 18.24 13.59 20.52
C LEU A 16 18.66 12.63 19.40
N PHE A 17 18.57 13.07 18.14
CA PHE A 17 19.03 12.28 17.00
C PHE A 17 20.52 11.96 17.11
N GLY A 18 21.37 12.96 17.37
CA GLY A 18 22.82 12.74 17.53
C GLY A 18 23.16 11.80 18.69
N ALA A 19 22.41 11.84 19.79
CA ALA A 19 22.61 10.93 20.93
C ALA A 19 22.36 9.46 20.56
N VAL A 20 21.44 9.17 19.64
CA VAL A 20 21.08 7.79 19.23
C VAL A 20 21.65 7.39 17.86
N GLU A 21 22.31 8.29 17.15
CA GLU A 21 22.82 8.07 15.79
C GLU A 21 23.84 6.93 15.72
N HIS A 22 24.70 6.79 16.74
CA HIS A 22 25.68 5.70 16.84
C HIS A 22 25.03 4.31 16.90
N LEU A 23 23.77 4.22 17.33
CA LEU A 23 22.98 2.99 17.38
C LEU A 23 22.26 2.69 16.06
N GLN A 24 22.27 3.62 15.11
CA GLN A 24 21.57 3.52 13.82
C GLN A 24 20.06 3.19 13.97
N LEU A 25 19.43 3.58 15.09
CA LEU A 25 18.02 3.32 15.38
C LEU A 25 17.07 4.11 14.47
N ALA A 26 17.51 5.26 13.97
CA ALA A 26 16.82 6.06 12.98
C ALA A 26 17.79 6.37 11.84
N SER A 27 17.39 6.05 10.61
CA SER A 27 18.20 6.32 9.41
C SER A 27 17.40 7.14 8.42
N SER A 28 18.10 8.01 7.70
CA SER A 28 17.53 8.71 6.54
C SER A 28 17.45 7.81 5.30
N TYR A 29 17.90 6.55 5.40
CA TYR A 29 17.74 5.55 4.36
C TYR A 29 16.26 5.20 4.20
N GLY A 30 15.68 5.64 3.08
CA GLY A 30 14.30 5.35 2.74
C GLY A 30 14.04 5.71 1.29
N LEU A 31 13.14 4.96 0.66
CA LEU A 31 12.76 5.13 -0.75
C LEU A 31 12.28 6.57 -1.08
N PHE A 32 11.81 7.31 -0.06
CA PHE A 32 11.35 8.70 -0.16
C PHE A 32 12.01 9.62 0.87
N ARG A 33 13.34 9.57 0.97
CA ARG A 33 14.11 10.43 1.89
C ARG A 33 13.76 11.93 1.76
N ARG A 34 13.42 12.37 0.55
CA ARG A 34 12.90 13.71 0.28
C ARG A 34 11.56 13.58 -0.41
N MET A 35 10.51 14.02 0.26
CA MET A 35 9.17 14.08 -0.32
C MET A 35 9.07 15.26 -1.29
N SER A 36 8.38 15.05 -2.41
CA SER A 36 7.91 16.15 -3.26
C SER A 36 6.78 16.90 -2.55
N GLY A 37 6.49 18.14 -2.98
CA GLY A 37 5.32 18.88 -2.51
C GLY A 37 5.57 20.03 -1.53
N LEU A 38 6.82 20.34 -1.16
CA LEU A 38 7.14 21.50 -0.30
C LEU A 38 6.61 22.83 -0.88
N GLY A 39 6.77 23.03 -2.19
CA GLY A 39 6.19 24.13 -2.95
C GLY A 39 4.82 23.82 -3.56
N GLY A 40 4.07 22.87 -2.99
CA GLY A 40 2.81 22.37 -3.53
C GLY A 40 2.97 21.02 -4.24
N ARG A 41 2.00 20.12 -4.02
CA ARG A 41 1.99 18.77 -4.61
C ARG A 41 1.61 18.87 -6.10
N PRO A 42 2.48 18.48 -7.04
CA PRO A 42 2.11 18.45 -8.45
C PRO A 42 1.09 17.33 -8.69
N GLU A 43 0.07 17.62 -9.48
CA GLU A 43 -1.03 16.71 -9.81
C GLU A 43 -1.41 16.86 -11.28
N VAL A 44 -1.38 15.74 -11.99
CA VAL A 44 -1.93 15.65 -13.35
C VAL A 44 -3.44 15.48 -13.25
N VAL A 45 -4.17 16.37 -13.91
CA VAL A 45 -5.63 16.36 -14.03
C VAL A 45 -5.98 15.97 -15.45
N LEU A 46 -6.68 14.85 -15.61
CA LEU A 46 -7.21 14.40 -16.89
C LEU A 46 -8.51 15.12 -17.18
N GLU A 47 -8.69 15.56 -18.41
CA GLU A 47 -9.91 16.21 -18.87
C GLU A 47 -10.38 15.52 -20.15
N GLY A 48 -11.68 15.27 -20.24
CA GLY A 48 -12.33 14.79 -21.46
C GLY A 48 -13.20 15.86 -22.09
N SER A 49 -13.45 15.74 -23.38
CA SER A 49 -14.37 16.61 -24.11
C SER A 49 -15.04 15.87 -25.26
N TYR A 50 -16.26 16.28 -25.62
CA TYR A 50 -16.94 15.79 -26.82
C TYR A 50 -16.68 16.69 -28.04
N ASP A 51 -16.40 17.97 -27.83
CA ASP A 51 -16.29 18.99 -28.87
C ASP A 51 -14.89 19.64 -28.98
N GLY A 52 -14.00 19.38 -28.01
CA GLY A 52 -12.67 19.99 -27.93
C GLY A 52 -12.66 21.39 -27.31
N HIS A 53 -13.81 21.93 -26.94
CA HIS A 53 -13.97 23.28 -26.39
C HIS A 53 -14.40 23.25 -24.91
N HIS A 54 -15.37 22.41 -24.57
CA HIS A 54 -15.85 22.22 -23.21
C HIS A 54 -15.17 21.01 -22.59
N TRP A 55 -14.37 21.26 -21.56
CA TRP A 55 -13.54 20.25 -20.91
C TRP A 55 -14.09 19.92 -19.53
N THR A 56 -14.29 18.63 -19.27
CA THR A 56 -14.75 18.11 -17.97
C THR A 56 -13.65 17.28 -17.33
N GLU A 57 -13.29 17.64 -16.10
CA GLU A 57 -12.28 16.92 -15.31
C GLU A 57 -12.74 15.50 -14.97
N ILE A 58 -11.83 14.55 -15.15
CA ILE A 58 -12.00 13.16 -14.75
C ILE A 58 -11.47 13.01 -13.32
N GLU A 59 -12.40 12.96 -12.37
CA GLU A 59 -12.11 12.87 -10.95
C GLU A 59 -11.67 11.45 -10.54
N PHE A 60 -10.53 11.38 -9.87
CA PHE A 60 -9.97 10.14 -9.31
C PHE A 60 -10.52 9.86 -7.91
N MET A 61 -10.54 8.58 -7.53
CA MET A 61 -11.04 8.18 -6.22
C MET A 61 -10.19 8.68 -5.05
N TYR A 62 -8.86 8.71 -5.15
CA TYR A 62 -8.00 8.80 -3.95
C TYR A 62 -6.97 9.93 -3.97
N LYS A 63 -6.47 10.35 -5.15
CA LYS A 63 -5.60 11.52 -5.27
C LYS A 63 -6.38 12.84 -5.19
N PRO A 64 -5.71 13.98 -4.93
CA PRO A 64 -6.33 15.29 -5.04
C PRO A 64 -6.91 15.56 -6.44
N GLY A 65 -8.03 16.29 -6.47
CA GLY A 65 -8.80 16.64 -7.65
C GLY A 65 -9.71 17.81 -7.32
N ASN A 66 -11.00 17.56 -7.13
CA ASN A 66 -11.96 18.55 -6.63
C ASN A 66 -11.47 19.28 -5.37
N VAL A 67 -11.39 20.62 -5.43
CA VAL A 67 -10.87 21.47 -4.36
C VAL A 67 -11.71 21.49 -3.09
N SER A 68 -12.98 21.13 -3.17
CA SER A 68 -13.91 21.05 -2.05
C SER A 68 -13.98 19.65 -1.43
N ARG A 69 -13.26 18.66 -1.99
CA ARG A 69 -13.26 17.28 -1.47
C ARG A 69 -12.16 17.08 -0.42
N PRO A 70 -12.48 16.55 0.78
CA PRO A 70 -11.47 16.19 1.76
C PRO A 70 -10.56 15.06 1.25
N PRO A 71 -9.29 15.01 1.69
CA PRO A 71 -8.46 13.83 1.47
C PRO A 71 -9.13 12.57 2.07
N PRO A 72 -9.26 11.48 1.30
CA PRO A 72 -9.84 10.25 1.83
C PRO A 72 -8.85 9.50 2.73
N VAL A 73 -9.39 8.73 3.69
CA VAL A 73 -8.61 7.75 4.46
C VAL A 73 -8.56 6.46 3.66
N VAL A 74 -7.40 6.17 3.07
CA VAL A 74 -7.25 5.04 2.14
C VAL A 74 -6.63 3.81 2.77
N VAL A 75 -5.92 3.94 3.89
CA VAL A 75 -5.30 2.80 4.59
C VAL A 75 -6.39 1.78 4.94
N PRO A 76 -6.17 0.47 4.73
CA PRO A 76 -4.94 -0.20 4.28
C PRO A 76 -4.84 -0.40 2.76
N HIS A 77 -5.77 0.15 1.98
CA HIS A 77 -5.71 0.12 0.52
C HIS A 77 -4.52 0.94 0.00
N GLN A 78 -3.89 0.44 -1.07
CA GLN A 78 -2.80 1.11 -1.77
C GLN A 78 -3.27 1.41 -3.20
N PRO A 79 -3.80 2.62 -3.48
CA PRO A 79 -4.35 2.97 -4.79
C PRO A 79 -3.23 3.10 -5.81
N ARG A 80 -2.99 2.03 -6.57
CA ARG A 80 -1.83 1.90 -7.46
C ARG A 80 -1.83 2.91 -8.59
N LEU A 81 -2.99 3.18 -9.21
CA LEU A 81 -3.08 4.13 -10.30
C LEU A 81 -2.85 5.57 -9.81
N ASP A 82 -3.53 5.99 -8.74
CA ASP A 82 -3.34 7.30 -8.10
C ASP A 82 -1.89 7.53 -7.67
N TRP A 83 -1.23 6.48 -7.18
CA TRP A 83 0.20 6.53 -6.83
C TRP A 83 1.10 6.69 -8.06
N GLN A 84 0.80 6.00 -9.16
CA GLN A 84 1.51 6.18 -10.44
C GLN A 84 1.29 7.58 -11.01
N MET A 85 0.08 8.14 -10.88
CA MET A 85 -0.23 9.52 -11.29
C MET A 85 0.62 10.55 -10.52
N TRP A 86 0.85 10.33 -9.22
CA TRP A 86 1.76 11.18 -8.44
C TRP A 86 3.18 11.17 -9.00
N PHE A 87 3.71 10.01 -9.39
CA PHE A 87 5.02 9.94 -10.04
C PHE A 87 5.03 10.58 -11.43
N ALA A 88 3.99 10.36 -12.22
CA ALA A 88 3.87 10.96 -13.54
C ALA A 88 3.95 12.49 -13.48
N ALA A 89 3.36 13.11 -12.45
CA ALA A 89 3.38 14.55 -12.22
C ALA A 89 4.77 15.13 -11.85
N LEU A 90 5.79 14.30 -11.59
CA LEU A 90 7.13 14.75 -11.20
C LEU A 90 8.06 15.02 -12.39
N GLY A 91 7.63 14.72 -13.62
CA GLY A 91 8.41 14.94 -14.83
C GLY A 91 7.50 15.07 -16.05
N PRO A 92 8.06 15.12 -17.27
CA PRO A 92 7.25 15.16 -18.49
C PRO A 92 6.50 13.84 -18.70
N HIS A 93 5.38 13.90 -19.43
CA HIS A 93 4.57 12.72 -19.75
C HIS A 93 5.36 11.60 -20.43
N THR A 94 6.43 11.94 -21.17
CA THR A 94 7.29 10.96 -21.86
C THR A 94 8.05 10.03 -20.92
N HIS A 95 8.22 10.40 -19.65
CA HIS A 95 8.80 9.52 -18.62
C HIS A 95 7.83 8.46 -18.11
N SER A 96 6.53 8.58 -18.43
CA SER A 96 5.48 7.66 -18.02
C SER A 96 4.76 7.05 -19.22
N PRO A 97 5.39 6.11 -19.98
CA PRO A 97 4.80 5.51 -21.18
C PRO A 97 3.38 4.95 -20.98
N TRP A 98 3.12 4.35 -19.82
CA TRP A 98 1.82 3.79 -19.45
C TRP A 98 0.68 4.82 -19.49
N PHE A 99 0.99 6.11 -19.30
CA PHE A 99 0.01 7.20 -19.33
C PHE A 99 -0.61 7.35 -20.73
N THR A 100 0.19 7.17 -21.78
CA THR A 100 -0.30 7.19 -23.17
C THR A 100 -1.30 6.05 -23.40
N SER A 101 -1.04 4.85 -22.89
CA SER A 101 -2.00 3.74 -22.92
C SER A 101 -3.25 4.00 -22.10
N LEU A 102 -3.12 4.69 -20.95
CA LEU A 102 -4.28 5.11 -20.16
C LEU A 102 -5.18 6.03 -21.00
N VAL A 103 -4.63 7.08 -21.61
CA VAL A 103 -5.36 8.02 -22.48
C VAL A 103 -6.07 7.28 -23.61
N LEU A 104 -5.36 6.39 -24.32
CA LEU A 104 -5.97 5.56 -25.37
C LEU A 104 -7.15 4.73 -24.86
N CYS A 105 -7.00 4.10 -23.69
CA CYS A 105 -8.06 3.27 -23.12
C CYS A 105 -9.28 4.09 -22.68
N LEU A 106 -9.09 5.33 -22.24
CA LEU A 106 -10.18 6.24 -21.88
C LEU A 106 -10.93 6.72 -23.11
N LEU A 107 -10.23 7.09 -24.18
CA LEU A 107 -10.81 7.41 -25.48
C LEU A 107 -11.59 6.22 -26.07
N GLN A 108 -11.13 4.99 -25.85
CA GLN A 108 -11.83 3.76 -26.25
C GLN A 108 -13.00 3.40 -25.32
N GLY A 109 -13.18 4.08 -24.19
CA GLY A 109 -14.23 3.75 -23.22
C GLY A 109 -14.05 2.39 -22.54
N LYS A 110 -12.81 1.90 -22.37
CA LYS A 110 -12.56 0.59 -21.76
C LYS A 110 -12.97 0.57 -20.29
N GLU A 111 -14.11 -0.05 -20.00
CA GLU A 111 -14.68 -0.16 -18.65
C GLU A 111 -13.69 -0.66 -17.58
N PRO A 112 -12.85 -1.70 -17.82
CA PRO A 112 -11.89 -2.15 -16.82
C PRO A 112 -10.87 -1.09 -16.39
N VAL A 113 -10.56 -0.14 -17.29
CA VAL A 113 -9.64 0.97 -17.01
C VAL A 113 -10.37 2.11 -16.32
N ILE A 114 -11.59 2.44 -16.75
CA ILE A 114 -12.45 3.43 -16.08
C ILE A 114 -12.64 3.05 -14.61
N ARG A 115 -12.86 1.76 -14.32
CA ARG A 115 -13.00 1.24 -12.94
C ARG A 115 -11.76 1.41 -12.06
N LEU A 116 -10.57 1.63 -12.64
CA LEU A 116 -9.37 1.98 -11.88
C LEU A 116 -9.40 3.43 -11.40
N ILE A 117 -10.05 4.33 -12.15
CA ILE A 117 -10.20 5.75 -11.83
C ILE A 117 -11.39 5.95 -10.91
N GLN A 118 -12.53 5.33 -11.25
CA GLN A 118 -13.78 5.46 -10.55
C GLN A 118 -14.51 4.12 -10.50
N ASN A 119 -14.72 3.62 -9.29
CA ASN A 119 -15.36 2.33 -9.08
C ASN A 119 -16.87 2.38 -9.33
N ASP A 120 -17.51 3.46 -8.89
CA ASP A 120 -18.90 3.78 -9.23
C ASP A 120 -18.95 4.47 -10.59
N VAL A 121 -19.16 3.67 -11.64
CA VAL A 121 -19.17 4.12 -13.03
C VAL A 121 -20.15 5.28 -13.26
N ALA A 122 -21.23 5.41 -12.49
CA ALA A 122 -22.16 6.54 -12.63
C ALA A 122 -21.52 7.90 -12.30
N ARG A 123 -20.49 7.91 -11.44
CA ARG A 123 -19.74 9.13 -11.09
C ARG A 123 -18.68 9.51 -12.12
N TYR A 124 -18.39 8.61 -13.08
CA TYR A 124 -17.48 8.93 -14.18
C TYR A 124 -18.22 9.82 -15.20
N PRO A 125 -17.72 11.03 -15.53
CA PRO A 125 -18.47 11.99 -16.36
C PRO A 125 -18.85 11.45 -17.75
N PHE A 126 -18.03 10.55 -18.30
CA PHE A 126 -18.17 10.00 -19.65
C PHE A 126 -18.68 8.55 -19.63
N HIS A 127 -19.53 8.19 -18.67
CA HIS A 127 -20.03 6.81 -18.51
C HIS A 127 -21.03 6.39 -19.59
N LYS A 128 -21.78 7.33 -20.17
CA LYS A 128 -22.75 7.04 -21.23
C LYS A 128 -22.07 6.87 -22.60
N GLN A 129 -21.08 7.70 -22.87
CA GLN A 129 -20.32 7.71 -24.11
C GLN A 129 -18.88 8.16 -23.79
N PRO A 130 -17.86 7.47 -24.29
CA PRO A 130 -16.47 7.89 -24.10
C PRO A 130 -16.21 9.28 -24.68
N PRO A 131 -15.26 10.05 -24.10
CA PRO A 131 -14.92 11.36 -24.64
C PRO A 131 -14.30 11.24 -26.03
N THR A 132 -14.58 12.22 -26.91
CA THR A 132 -13.96 12.31 -28.24
C THR A 132 -12.52 12.79 -28.15
N TYR A 133 -12.24 13.67 -27.19
CA TYR A 133 -10.93 14.24 -26.92
C TYR A 133 -10.54 14.04 -25.47
N VAL A 134 -9.26 13.77 -25.23
CA VAL A 134 -8.67 13.73 -23.89
C VAL A 134 -7.41 14.58 -23.91
N ARG A 135 -7.22 15.36 -22.83
CA ARG A 135 -5.98 16.10 -22.56
C ARG A 135 -5.61 15.95 -21.09
N ALA A 136 -4.42 16.42 -20.72
CA ALA A 136 -4.02 16.47 -19.33
C ALA A 136 -3.32 17.78 -18.97
N GLN A 137 -3.68 18.31 -17.80
CA GLN A 137 -3.16 19.57 -17.27
C GLN A 137 -2.38 19.31 -15.99
N LEU A 138 -1.26 20.00 -15.79
CA LEU A 138 -0.49 19.94 -14.55
C LEU A 138 -0.88 21.10 -13.64
N TYR A 139 -1.24 20.76 -12.41
CA TYR A 139 -1.52 21.72 -11.35
C TYR A 139 -0.61 21.48 -10.16
N LYS A 140 -0.39 22.52 -9.35
CA LYS A 140 0.11 22.37 -7.97
C LYS A 140 -1.03 22.52 -6.99
N TYR A 141 -1.07 21.64 -6.01
CA TYR A 141 -2.07 21.61 -4.95
C TYR A 141 -1.45 21.92 -3.59
N TRP A 142 -2.16 22.71 -2.78
CA TRP A 142 -1.86 22.99 -1.39
C TRP A 142 -3.11 22.79 -0.56
N PHE A 143 -2.95 22.50 0.72
CA PHE A 143 -4.07 22.63 1.65
C PHE A 143 -4.53 24.09 1.73
N SER A 144 -5.83 24.25 1.88
CA SER A 144 -6.44 25.55 2.22
C SER A 144 -5.95 26.03 3.58
N GLN A 145 -5.97 27.35 3.78
CA GLN A 145 -5.61 27.94 5.07
C GLN A 145 -6.84 28.01 5.99
N PRO A 146 -6.65 28.00 7.32
CA PRO A 146 -7.75 28.27 8.25
C PRO A 146 -8.46 29.58 7.89
N GLY A 147 -9.80 29.53 7.73
CA GLY A 147 -10.62 30.67 7.32
C GLY A 147 -11.10 30.65 5.86
N GLU A 148 -10.49 29.82 5.00
CA GLU A 148 -10.97 29.60 3.63
C GLU A 148 -12.15 28.61 3.65
N GLN A 149 -13.38 29.14 3.73
CA GLN A 149 -14.59 28.32 3.88
C GLN A 149 -14.85 27.47 2.63
N GLY A 150 -15.20 26.18 2.85
CA GLY A 150 -15.73 25.29 1.81
C GLY A 150 -14.70 24.69 0.84
N ARG A 151 -13.40 24.89 1.07
CA ARG A 151 -12.32 24.30 0.24
C ARG A 151 -11.32 23.56 1.11
N TRP A 152 -10.97 22.34 0.74
CA TRP A 152 -9.87 21.57 1.32
C TRP A 152 -8.53 21.85 0.63
N TRP A 153 -8.60 22.25 -0.64
CA TRP A 153 -7.43 22.50 -1.46
C TRP A 153 -7.47 23.85 -2.14
N ARG A 154 -6.29 24.43 -2.32
CA ARG A 154 -6.00 25.44 -3.32
C ARG A 154 -5.20 24.79 -4.44
N ARG A 155 -5.46 25.18 -5.68
CA ARG A 155 -4.69 24.73 -6.82
C ARG A 155 -4.29 25.88 -7.72
N GLN A 156 -3.17 25.71 -8.41
CA GLN A 156 -2.68 26.64 -9.42
C GLN A 156 -2.27 25.84 -10.65
N TRP A 157 -2.74 26.26 -11.83
CA TRP A 157 -2.30 25.68 -13.10
C TRP A 157 -0.82 25.99 -13.34
N VAL A 158 -0.08 25.01 -13.84
CA VAL A 158 1.36 25.12 -14.11
C VAL A 158 1.60 25.12 -15.60
N GLU A 159 1.20 24.04 -16.27
CA GLU A 159 1.45 23.83 -17.70
C GLU A 159 0.51 22.75 -18.25
N GLU A 160 0.46 22.64 -19.57
CA GLU A 160 -0.12 21.48 -20.23
C GLU A 160 0.80 20.26 -20.02
N PHE A 161 0.26 19.18 -19.46
CA PHE A 161 1.03 17.96 -19.22
C PHE A 161 1.04 17.03 -20.43
N PHE A 162 -0.12 16.91 -21.09
CA PHE A 162 -0.32 16.04 -22.24
C PHE A 162 -1.28 16.73 -23.23
N PRO A 163 -0.95 16.76 -24.54
CA PRO A 163 -1.73 17.50 -25.52
C PRO A 163 -3.14 16.92 -25.69
N SER A 164 -4.05 17.74 -26.21
CA SER A 164 -5.37 17.26 -26.63
C SER A 164 -5.25 16.30 -27.81
N VAL A 165 -5.75 15.07 -27.63
CA VAL A 165 -5.73 14.03 -28.66
C VAL A 165 -7.09 13.33 -28.76
N SER A 166 -7.35 12.74 -29.92
CA SER A 166 -8.53 11.88 -30.19
C SER A 166 -8.11 10.52 -30.75
N LEU A 167 -9.06 9.62 -30.97
CA LEU A 167 -8.78 8.34 -31.63
C LEU A 167 -8.38 8.56 -33.09
N GLY A 168 -7.23 8.00 -33.49
CA GLY A 168 -6.65 8.19 -34.82
C GLY A 168 -5.81 9.47 -34.95
N ASP A 169 -5.57 10.19 -33.86
CA ASP A 169 -4.69 11.35 -33.84
C ASP A 169 -3.22 10.94 -34.11
N PRO A 170 -2.53 11.57 -35.08
CA PRO A 170 -1.14 11.25 -35.40
C PRO A 170 -0.15 11.39 -34.23
N VAL A 171 -0.40 12.33 -33.32
CA VAL A 171 0.43 12.55 -32.13
C VAL A 171 0.31 11.34 -31.19
N LEU A 172 -0.93 10.91 -30.92
CA LEU A 172 -1.19 9.75 -30.07
C LEU A 172 -0.58 8.48 -30.68
N ASP A 173 -0.76 8.26 -31.98
CA ASP A 173 -0.18 7.11 -32.69
C ASP A 173 1.35 7.12 -32.66
N THR A 174 1.97 8.29 -32.79
CA THR A 174 3.43 8.45 -32.72
C THR A 174 3.94 8.08 -31.33
N LEU A 175 3.30 8.56 -30.26
CA LEU A 175 3.66 8.22 -28.89
C LEU A 175 3.47 6.72 -28.59
N LEU A 176 2.37 6.13 -29.06
CA LEU A 176 2.12 4.69 -28.91
C LEU A 176 3.17 3.84 -29.62
N ARG A 177 3.60 4.26 -30.82
CA ARG A 177 4.70 3.60 -31.56
C ARG A 177 6.03 3.75 -30.84
N GLN A 178 6.37 4.96 -30.41
CA GLN A 178 7.61 5.28 -29.72
C GLN A 178 7.80 4.42 -28.47
N PHE A 179 6.72 4.18 -27.71
CA PHE A 179 6.77 3.38 -26.49
C PHE A 179 6.53 1.88 -26.72
N GLY A 180 6.32 1.43 -27.97
CA GLY A 180 6.05 0.03 -28.27
C GLY A 180 4.71 -0.48 -27.70
N LEU A 181 3.73 0.40 -27.53
CA LEU A 181 2.42 0.12 -26.92
C LEU A 181 1.34 -0.26 -27.95
N GLN A 182 1.75 -0.55 -29.18
CA GLN A 182 0.86 -1.11 -30.19
C GLN A 182 0.61 -2.57 -29.87
N ASP A 183 -0.58 -2.87 -29.34
CA ASP A 183 -0.98 -4.24 -29.01
C ASP A 183 -1.22 -5.02 -30.31
N LYS A 184 -0.16 -5.64 -30.83
CA LYS A 184 -0.19 -6.52 -32.01
C LYS A 184 -0.58 -7.95 -31.65
N SER A 185 -0.67 -8.26 -30.36
CA SER A 185 -0.97 -9.61 -29.91
C SER A 185 -2.46 -9.87 -30.04
N PRO A 186 -2.89 -10.99 -30.65
CA PRO A 186 -4.30 -11.37 -30.61
C PRO A 186 -4.73 -11.47 -29.14
N PRO A 187 -5.96 -11.05 -28.80
CA PRO A 187 -6.46 -11.16 -27.43
C PRO A 187 -6.29 -12.60 -26.98
N ARG A 188 -5.43 -12.82 -25.98
CA ARG A 188 -5.18 -14.17 -25.44
C ARG A 188 -6.53 -14.72 -25.03
N ALA A 189 -6.97 -15.78 -25.71
CA ALA A 189 -8.22 -16.45 -25.40
C ALA A 189 -8.18 -16.81 -23.91
N ARG A 190 -9.03 -16.13 -23.12
CA ARG A 190 -9.16 -16.44 -21.70
C ARG A 190 -9.71 -17.84 -21.64
N SER A 191 -8.90 -18.80 -21.16
CA SER A 191 -9.38 -20.14 -20.85
C SER A 191 -10.45 -20.02 -19.76
N ALA A 192 -11.71 -19.93 -20.20
CA ALA A 192 -12.89 -19.76 -19.36
C ALA A 192 -13.36 -21.10 -18.76
N SER A 193 -12.56 -22.17 -18.88
CA SER A 193 -12.98 -23.53 -18.51
C SER A 193 -12.61 -23.94 -17.09
N SER A 194 -11.84 -23.15 -16.33
CA SER A 194 -11.55 -23.49 -14.94
C SER A 194 -12.63 -22.95 -14.00
N ALA A 195 -13.21 -23.83 -13.17
CA ALA A 195 -14.20 -23.46 -12.16
C ALA A 195 -13.67 -22.37 -11.20
N LEU A 196 -12.36 -22.39 -10.91
CA LEU A 196 -11.70 -21.35 -10.13
C LEU A 196 -11.74 -19.99 -10.82
N ALA A 197 -11.49 -19.90 -12.13
CA ALA A 197 -11.55 -18.62 -12.84
C ALA A 197 -12.97 -18.05 -12.85
N GLN A 198 -13.99 -18.90 -13.02
CA GLN A 198 -15.39 -18.50 -12.95
C GLN A 198 -15.77 -18.00 -11.55
N ALA A 199 -15.36 -18.73 -10.50
CA ALA A 199 -15.57 -18.33 -9.11
C ALA A 199 -14.88 -16.99 -8.78
N LEU A 200 -13.64 -16.79 -9.22
CA LEU A 200 -12.92 -15.53 -9.03
C LEU A 200 -13.55 -14.37 -9.81
N HIS A 201 -14.05 -14.63 -11.03
CA HIS A 201 -14.77 -13.63 -11.81
C HIS A 201 -16.09 -13.22 -11.15
N TRP A 202 -16.85 -14.20 -10.65
CA TRP A 202 -18.08 -13.95 -9.91
C TRP A 202 -17.78 -13.18 -8.61
N LEU A 203 -16.78 -13.59 -7.84
CA LEU A 203 -16.39 -12.89 -6.63
C LEU A 203 -15.99 -11.45 -6.94
N ARG A 204 -15.21 -11.24 -7.99
CA ARG A 204 -14.83 -9.91 -8.45
C ARG A 204 -16.04 -9.06 -8.85
N SER A 205 -17.07 -9.63 -9.48
CA SER A 205 -18.27 -8.87 -9.86
C SER A 205 -19.14 -8.51 -8.66
N GLN A 206 -19.18 -9.35 -7.63
CA GLN A 206 -19.89 -9.04 -6.38
C GLN A 206 -19.17 -7.98 -5.55
N LEU A 207 -17.84 -8.02 -5.51
CA LEU A 207 -17.03 -7.10 -4.72
C LEU A 207 -16.73 -5.78 -5.44
N SER A 208 -16.84 -5.74 -6.77
CA SER A 208 -16.49 -4.54 -7.53
C SER A 208 -17.29 -3.30 -7.14
N PRO A 209 -18.56 -3.31 -6.72
CA PRO A 209 -19.24 -2.07 -6.33
C PRO A 209 -18.69 -1.44 -5.03
N LEU A 210 -18.00 -2.23 -4.19
CA LEU A 210 -17.50 -1.76 -2.90
C LEU A 210 -16.18 -1.00 -3.08
N GLU A 211 -16.05 0.13 -2.41
CA GLU A 211 -14.76 0.81 -2.31
C GLU A 211 -13.73 -0.10 -1.61
N ALA A 212 -12.52 -0.15 -2.16
CA ALA A 212 -11.47 -1.03 -1.67
C ALA A 212 -11.09 -0.81 -0.19
N PRO A 213 -10.99 0.43 0.33
CA PRO A 213 -10.75 0.66 1.76
C PRO A 213 -11.86 0.07 2.63
N THR A 214 -13.12 0.24 2.26
CA THR A 214 -14.29 -0.27 2.99
C THR A 214 -14.26 -1.79 3.05
N LEU A 215 -13.96 -2.45 1.92
CA LEU A 215 -13.82 -3.90 1.88
C LEU A 215 -12.70 -4.40 2.82
N LEU A 216 -11.53 -3.77 2.78
CA LEU A 216 -10.39 -4.18 3.60
C LEU A 216 -10.63 -3.95 5.09
N TRP A 217 -11.20 -2.81 5.47
CA TRP A 217 -11.61 -2.57 6.86
C TRP A 217 -12.68 -3.55 7.31
N GLY A 218 -13.67 -3.84 6.47
CA GLY A 218 -14.69 -4.85 6.74
C GLY A 218 -14.05 -6.19 7.09
N LEU A 219 -13.13 -6.68 6.26
CA LEU A 219 -12.40 -7.93 6.52
C LEU A 219 -11.59 -7.90 7.82
N ILE A 220 -10.85 -6.82 8.07
CA ILE A 220 -10.04 -6.67 9.30
C ILE A 220 -10.94 -6.67 10.54
N LEU A 221 -12.04 -5.93 10.51
CA LEU A 221 -12.99 -5.84 11.62
C LEU A 221 -13.70 -7.18 11.84
N THR A 222 -14.09 -7.89 10.79
CA THR A 222 -14.68 -9.24 10.91
C THR A 222 -13.71 -10.22 11.57
N VAL A 223 -12.45 -10.25 11.14
CA VAL A 223 -11.42 -11.09 11.77
C VAL A 223 -11.23 -10.72 13.23
N GLY A 224 -11.15 -9.42 13.53
CA GLY A 224 -11.04 -8.92 14.90
C GLY A 224 -12.21 -9.36 15.77
N ALA A 225 -13.44 -9.22 15.29
CA ALA A 225 -14.65 -9.62 16.00
C ALA A 225 -14.68 -11.14 16.28
N ILE A 226 -14.31 -11.98 15.30
CA ILE A 226 -14.21 -13.43 15.50
C ILE A 226 -13.20 -13.75 16.60
N ARG A 227 -12.03 -13.11 16.60
CA ARG A 227 -10.99 -13.33 17.62
C ARG A 227 -11.44 -12.88 19.01
N VAL A 228 -12.12 -11.74 19.11
CA VAL A 228 -12.70 -11.26 20.37
C VAL A 228 -13.77 -12.24 20.88
N MET A 229 -14.66 -12.71 20.00
CA MET A 229 -15.70 -13.67 20.35
C MET A 229 -15.09 -15.01 20.81
N GLN A 230 -14.06 -15.51 20.13
CA GLN A 230 -13.31 -16.70 20.55
C GLN A 230 -12.61 -16.52 21.90
N ALA A 231 -12.09 -15.32 22.21
CA ALA A 231 -11.46 -15.04 23.51
C ALA A 231 -12.49 -14.96 24.66
N LEU A 232 -13.71 -14.47 24.37
CA LEU A 232 -14.78 -14.33 25.36
C LEU A 232 -15.53 -15.65 25.61
N LEU A 233 -15.75 -16.46 24.56
CA LEU A 233 -16.51 -17.72 24.61
C LEU A 233 -15.60 -18.97 24.71
N GLY A 234 -14.30 -18.81 24.49
CA GLY A 234 -13.33 -19.90 24.57
C GLY A 234 -13.20 -20.41 26.01
N PRO A 235 -12.89 -21.70 26.23
CA PRO A 235 -12.60 -22.22 27.55
C PRO A 235 -11.46 -21.40 28.17
N ARG A 236 -11.70 -20.78 29.32
CA ARG A 236 -10.61 -20.18 30.09
C ARG A 236 -9.63 -21.31 30.42
N PRO A 237 -8.31 -21.16 30.16
CA PRO A 237 -7.37 -22.17 30.61
C PRO A 237 -7.51 -22.27 32.13
N SER A 238 -7.77 -23.48 32.64
CA SER A 238 -7.90 -23.73 34.08
C SER A 238 -6.52 -23.60 34.72
N TRP A 239 -6.08 -22.36 34.92
CA TRP A 239 -4.95 -22.06 35.79
C TRP A 239 -5.46 -22.18 37.22
N TRP A 240 -5.50 -23.43 37.68
CA TRP A 240 -5.36 -23.91 39.06
C TRP A 240 -5.92 -25.33 39.13
N SER A 241 -5.11 -26.29 38.71
CA SER A 241 -5.13 -27.60 39.36
C SER A 241 -4.13 -27.51 40.52
N PRO A 242 -4.55 -27.65 41.81
CA PRO A 242 -3.59 -27.76 42.88
C PRO A 242 -2.69 -28.98 42.61
N PRO A 243 -1.39 -28.92 42.92
CA PRO A 243 -0.50 -30.05 42.66
C PRO A 243 -1.03 -31.28 43.39
N ALA A 244 -1.15 -32.39 42.66
CA ALA A 244 -1.51 -33.68 43.24
C ALA A 244 -0.55 -33.98 44.39
N ARG A 245 -1.11 -34.20 45.57
CA ARG A 245 -0.38 -34.53 46.78
C ARG A 245 0.30 -35.88 46.54
N GLU A 246 1.60 -35.87 46.32
CA GLU A 246 2.42 -37.06 46.15
C GLU A 246 2.35 -37.89 47.45
N GLU A 247 1.62 -39.01 47.42
CA GLU A 247 1.58 -39.95 48.53
C GLU A 247 2.97 -40.56 48.72
N ARG A 248 3.63 -40.22 49.83
CA ARG A 248 4.85 -40.89 50.27
C ARG A 248 4.55 -42.36 50.61
N PRO A 249 5.33 -43.34 50.13
CA PRO A 249 5.17 -44.71 50.58
C PRO A 249 5.66 -44.85 52.04
N ALA A 250 4.92 -45.64 52.82
CA ALA A 250 5.19 -45.94 54.22
C ALA A 250 6.51 -46.74 54.41
N PRO A 251 7.21 -46.60 55.56
CA PRO A 251 8.46 -47.30 55.81
C PRO A 251 8.19 -48.79 56.10
N LYS A 252 8.98 -49.67 55.48
CA LYS A 252 9.02 -51.10 55.83
C LYS A 252 10.09 -51.32 56.91
N ASP A 253 9.65 -51.95 57.99
CA ASP A 253 10.46 -52.35 59.13
C ASP A 253 11.59 -53.33 58.78
N SER A 254 12.66 -53.17 59.54
CA SER A 254 13.93 -53.91 59.56
C SER A 254 13.82 -55.35 60.08
N ALA A 255 14.65 -56.28 59.55
CA ALA A 255 15.46 -57.20 60.37
C ALA A 255 16.47 -58.07 59.56
N ARG A 256 17.67 -58.22 60.16
CA ARG A 256 18.75 -59.24 59.98
C ARG A 256 19.58 -59.19 58.69
N GLY A 257 20.92 -59.28 58.69
CA GLY A 257 21.92 -59.43 59.74
C GLY A 257 23.26 -59.91 59.13
N GLN A 258 24.36 -59.27 59.53
CA GLN A 258 25.78 -59.71 59.54
C GLN A 258 26.46 -60.23 58.26
N ALA A 259 27.56 -59.60 57.85
CA ALA A 259 28.93 -60.12 58.03
C ALA A 259 29.99 -59.17 57.42
N ALA A 260 31.13 -59.05 58.11
CA ALA A 260 32.25 -58.17 57.81
C ALA A 260 33.31 -58.83 56.90
N SER A 261 34.08 -58.02 56.15
CA SER A 261 35.55 -58.09 56.02
C SER A 261 36.09 -57.10 54.96
N ALA A 262 37.19 -56.42 55.29
CA ALA A 262 38.04 -55.60 54.40
C ALA A 262 39.22 -56.46 53.85
N PRO A 263 40.33 -55.95 53.24
CA PRO A 263 40.69 -54.61 52.73
C PRO A 263 41.49 -54.62 51.37
N ASN A 264 42.10 -53.46 51.03
CA ASN A 264 43.22 -53.20 50.09
C ASN A 264 42.90 -53.11 48.56
N SER A 265 43.43 -52.17 47.77
CA SER A 265 44.81 -51.66 47.72
C SER A 265 44.97 -50.34 46.91
N ARG A 266 45.99 -49.57 47.33
CA ARG A 266 46.86 -48.57 46.65
C ARG A 266 46.78 -48.50 45.10
N SER A 267 46.87 -47.36 44.41
CA SER A 267 48.05 -46.47 44.24
C SER A 267 47.71 -45.50 43.07
N SER A 268 47.78 -44.17 43.26
CA SER A 268 48.86 -43.23 42.86
C SER A 268 49.00 -42.87 41.37
N SER A 269 49.20 -41.55 41.15
CA SER A 269 49.79 -40.86 39.99
C SER A 269 48.84 -40.64 38.79
N SER A 270 48.88 -39.53 38.04
CA SER A 270 49.74 -38.34 38.01
C SER A 270 49.05 -37.23 37.19
N GLN A 271 49.56 -36.01 37.34
CA GLN A 271 49.36 -34.79 36.54
C GLN A 271 49.30 -35.08 35.02
N THR A 272 48.76 -34.25 34.13
CA THR A 272 49.24 -32.89 33.82
C THR A 272 48.35 -32.20 32.77
N SER A 273 48.06 -30.91 33.02
CA SER A 273 48.00 -29.73 32.12
C SER A 273 47.40 -29.74 30.70
N ARG A 274 46.63 -28.66 30.46
CA ARG A 274 46.69 -27.69 29.34
C ARG A 274 46.71 -28.25 27.90
N ARG A 275 45.81 -27.74 27.05
CA ARG A 275 46.00 -26.49 26.29
C ARG A 275 44.73 -26.07 25.54
N ARG A 276 44.54 -24.75 25.47
CA ARG A 276 43.64 -24.01 24.57
C ARG A 276 43.85 -24.37 23.10
N LYS A 277 42.77 -24.38 22.33
CA LYS A 277 42.48 -23.39 21.30
C LYS A 277 40.98 -23.23 21.17
#